data_AF-A0A819P459-F1
#
_entry.id   AF-A0A819P459-F1
#
_cell.length_a   1.000
_cell.length_b   1.000
_cell.length_c   1.000
_cell.angle_alpha   90.00
_cell.angle_beta   90.00
_cell.angle_gamma   90.00
#
_symmetry.space_group_name_H-M   'P 1'
#
loop_
_entity.id
_entity.type
_entity.pdbx_description
1 polymer ?
#
loop_
_entity_poly.entity_id
_entity_poly.type
_entity_poly.pdbx_seq_one_letter_code
_entity_poly.pdbx_strand_id
1 'polypeptide(L)'
;MSIEHTISSNQSNVRLLLITANTGSIFEKPDLLTAWLIEFANLLRRHPSDFIALHCQEIGGKDYEKFMHTLDQFFNDLLQLPEISSDFTRYRLYFDSDYSSQDTFTALGSAYFIHQNLSVQQWNFTTSCFQVVANRQIFAGNLVNAQTLRREKYPREFFPEAKWSRKGFTQTRWLINGFTFDLVNVHLFHDASNLLAIEGSPSIYIDLFIIIYTFFTSLLPDSSGKNVPYVIFGDFNFRLDAYRFVEYISEKRHDLIDKIREENGDEITKMIVKHENNKPKLTIKKKEFNLHDNHDSFFNINTQQARMFDFESSSFHDHIFEYERTFPPSYPYSEEQHEARSYLRARCPAWCDRILLSVNDHNQRFKNLTLASDTTTGLHTSDIINNKSQEIQSISTNHEDLLAKKLPLLPTTSVITNNDDHRTVLAHHIFHANIKHTFIRFIRETPV
;
A
#
# COMPACT_ATOMS: atom_id res chain seq x y z
N MET A 1 46.17 -2.21 31.30
CA MET A 1 45.75 -2.51 29.92
C MET A 1 44.76 -3.65 29.96
N SER A 2 43.80 -3.66 29.02
CA SER A 2 42.62 -4.52 28.87
C SER A 2 41.52 -4.36 29.95
N ILE A 3 40.70 -3.32 29.76
CA ILE A 3 39.31 -3.30 30.24
C ILE A 3 38.49 -3.90 29.09
N GLU A 4 38.19 -5.20 29.18
CA GLU A 4 37.11 -5.79 28.41
C GLU A 4 35.80 -5.30 29.01
N HIS A 5 35.15 -4.35 28.33
CA HIS A 5 33.78 -3.99 28.63
C HIS A 5 32.89 -5.18 28.25
N THR A 6 32.39 -5.86 29.27
CA THR A 6 31.25 -6.77 29.20
C THR A 6 30.10 -6.06 28.49
N ILE A 7 29.87 -6.40 27.22
CA ILE A 7 28.70 -5.92 26.47
C ILE A 7 27.49 -6.62 27.09
N SER A 8 26.67 -5.86 27.82
CA SER A 8 25.42 -6.33 28.39
C SER A 8 24.50 -6.83 27.29
N SER A 9 24.16 -8.11 27.35
CA SER A 9 23.26 -8.86 26.48
C SER A 9 21.78 -8.49 26.70
N ASN A 10 21.39 -7.28 26.32
CA ASN A 10 19.98 -6.89 26.23
C ASN A 10 19.70 -6.26 24.86
N GLN A 11 19.70 -7.06 23.79
CA GLN A 11 19.17 -6.62 22.50
C GLN A 11 17.65 -6.68 22.54
N SER A 12 17.01 -5.53 22.78
CA SER A 12 15.56 -5.37 22.66
C SER A 12 15.11 -5.62 21.22
N ASN A 13 14.07 -6.45 21.04
CA ASN A 13 13.41 -6.65 19.74
C ASN A 13 13.02 -5.31 19.12
N VAL A 14 13.38 -5.08 17.86
CA VAL A 14 12.93 -3.91 17.10
C VAL A 14 11.68 -4.28 16.31
N ARG A 15 10.67 -3.42 16.38
CA ARG A 15 9.41 -3.56 15.64
C ARG A 15 9.45 -2.66 14.40
N LEU A 16 9.44 -3.28 13.23
CA LEU A 16 9.37 -2.61 11.95
C LEU A 16 7.93 -2.66 11.41
N LEU A 17 7.40 -1.54 10.95
CA LEU A 17 6.12 -1.46 10.25
C LEU A 17 6.36 -1.00 8.83
N LEU A 18 6.08 -1.87 7.87
CA LEU A 18 6.24 -1.62 6.45
C LEU A 18 4.88 -1.41 5.81
N ILE A 19 4.71 -0.28 5.13
CA ILE A 19 3.45 0.16 4.56
C ILE A 19 3.70 0.57 3.12
N THR A 20 2.91 0.08 2.17
CA THR A 20 2.88 0.63 0.81
C THR A 20 1.50 1.14 0.45
N ALA A 21 1.45 2.24 -0.29
CA ALA A 21 0.22 2.83 -0.77
C ALA A 21 0.37 3.52 -2.12
N ASN A 22 -0.44 3.13 -3.11
CA ASN A 22 -0.66 3.99 -4.27
C ASN A 22 -1.58 5.15 -3.84
N THR A 23 -1.01 6.35 -3.85
CA THR A 23 -1.62 7.58 -3.30
C THR A 23 -2.24 8.49 -4.36
N GLY A 24 -2.35 8.04 -5.61
CA GLY A 24 -2.82 8.89 -6.71
C GLY A 24 -4.13 9.61 -6.41
N SER A 25 -5.12 8.90 -5.91
CA SER A 25 -6.47 9.45 -5.73
C SER A 25 -6.62 10.37 -4.51
N ILE A 26 -5.74 10.25 -3.49
CA ILE A 26 -5.85 11.07 -2.26
C ILE A 26 -5.39 12.51 -2.49
N PHE A 27 -4.49 12.76 -3.45
CA PHE A 27 -4.07 14.12 -3.81
C PHE A 27 -5.14 14.87 -4.61
N GLU A 28 -6.05 14.15 -5.28
CA GLU A 28 -7.09 14.74 -6.14
C GLU A 28 -8.42 14.95 -5.39
N LYS A 29 -8.62 14.26 -4.27
CA LYS A 29 -9.87 14.23 -3.50
C LYS A 29 -9.61 14.45 -2.00
N PRO A 30 -9.83 15.66 -1.45
CA PRO A 30 -9.55 15.97 -0.04
C PRO A 30 -10.23 15.06 0.99
N ASP A 31 -11.47 14.62 0.72
CA ASP A 31 -12.19 13.71 1.61
C ASP A 31 -11.51 12.33 1.70
N LEU A 32 -10.91 11.86 0.59
CA LEU A 32 -10.13 10.63 0.59
C LEU A 32 -8.83 10.79 1.38
N LEU A 33 -8.18 11.96 1.31
CA LEU A 33 -7.00 12.25 2.13
C LEU A 33 -7.33 12.27 3.63
N THR A 34 -8.43 12.90 4.02
CA THR A 34 -8.85 12.95 5.44
C THR A 34 -9.14 11.55 5.96
N ALA A 35 -9.90 10.76 5.21
CA ALA A 35 -10.07 9.36 5.53
C ALA A 35 -8.69 8.71 5.64
N TRP A 36 -7.78 8.97 4.68
CA TRP A 36 -6.43 8.44 4.64
C TRP A 36 -5.62 8.58 5.89
N LEU A 37 -5.58 9.78 6.41
CA LEU A 37 -4.89 10.07 7.64
C LEU A 37 -5.55 9.36 8.84
N ILE A 38 -6.87 9.21 8.85
CA ILE A 38 -7.60 8.50 9.93
C ILE A 38 -7.25 7.01 9.96
N GLU A 39 -7.30 6.28 8.83
CA GLU A 39 -6.93 4.86 8.87
C GLU A 39 -5.43 4.64 9.04
N PHE A 40 -4.59 5.52 8.52
CA PHE A 40 -3.16 5.49 8.82
C PHE A 40 -2.91 5.69 10.32
N ALA A 41 -3.58 6.63 10.98
CA ALA A 41 -3.50 6.81 12.43
C ALA A 41 -4.02 5.58 13.20
N ASN A 42 -5.19 5.03 12.80
CA ASN A 42 -5.74 3.80 13.38
C ASN A 42 -4.75 2.63 13.26
N LEU A 43 -4.05 2.55 12.14
CA LEU A 43 -3.05 1.54 11.89
C LEU A 43 -1.87 1.66 12.86
N LEU A 44 -1.31 2.86 13.01
CA LEU A 44 -0.19 3.09 13.91
C LEU A 44 -0.56 2.74 15.37
N ARG A 45 -1.79 3.05 15.79
CA ARG A 45 -2.32 2.65 17.11
C ARG A 45 -2.40 1.13 17.30
N ARG A 46 -2.82 0.39 16.28
CA ARG A 46 -2.91 -1.08 16.34
C ARG A 46 -1.55 -1.76 16.27
N HIS A 47 -0.56 -1.12 15.65
CA HIS A 47 0.78 -1.67 15.47
C HIS A 47 1.86 -0.74 16.04
N PRO A 48 2.01 -0.67 17.37
CA PRO A 48 3.11 0.04 18.00
C PRO A 48 4.45 -0.44 17.46
N SER A 49 5.26 0.50 16.95
CA SER A 49 6.46 0.22 16.16
C SER A 49 7.62 1.13 16.57
N ASP A 50 8.84 0.67 16.35
CA ASP A 50 10.06 1.44 16.64
C ASP A 50 10.60 2.12 15.38
N PHE A 51 10.28 1.54 14.21
CA PHE A 51 10.63 2.06 12.90
C PHE A 51 9.45 1.85 11.94
N ILE A 52 9.01 2.91 11.27
CA ILE A 52 7.94 2.85 10.28
C ILE A 52 8.53 3.23 8.92
N ALA A 53 8.25 2.43 7.89
CA ALA A 53 8.52 2.74 6.50
C ALA A 53 7.21 2.80 5.72
N LEU A 54 6.88 3.98 5.20
CA LEU A 54 5.75 4.22 4.32
C LEU A 54 6.28 4.51 2.92
N HIS A 55 5.93 3.65 1.97
CA HIS A 55 6.22 3.79 0.56
C HIS A 55 4.97 4.22 -0.19
N CYS A 56 5.05 5.36 -0.86
CA CYS A 56 3.96 5.90 -1.66
C CYS A 56 4.31 5.82 -3.14
N GLN A 57 3.32 5.49 -3.96
CA GLN A 57 3.37 5.61 -5.41
C GLN A 57 2.36 6.67 -5.87
N GLU A 58 2.60 7.27 -7.04
CA GLU A 58 1.75 8.32 -7.61
C GLU A 58 1.58 9.55 -6.70
N ILE A 59 2.67 9.99 -6.06
CA ILE A 59 2.62 11.22 -5.29
C ILE A 59 2.26 12.40 -6.19
N GLY A 60 1.47 13.32 -5.66
CA GLY A 60 0.91 14.43 -6.43
C GLY A 60 -0.26 14.04 -7.34
N GLY A 61 -0.67 12.77 -7.41
CA GLY A 61 -1.87 12.35 -8.13
C GLY A 61 -1.65 11.82 -9.54
N LYS A 62 -2.76 11.46 -10.22
CA LYS A 62 -2.77 11.10 -11.64
C LYS A 62 -2.55 12.35 -12.48
N ASP A 63 -3.19 13.45 -12.12
CA ASP A 63 -2.96 14.80 -12.67
C ASP A 63 -1.92 15.58 -11.85
N TYR A 64 -0.70 15.04 -11.82
CA TYR A 64 0.37 15.53 -10.95
C TYR A 64 0.74 16.99 -11.17
N GLU A 65 0.67 17.51 -12.39
CA GLU A 65 0.98 18.92 -12.68
C GLU A 65 0.00 19.86 -11.96
N LYS A 66 -1.24 19.42 -11.81
CA LYS A 66 -2.27 20.16 -11.10
C LYS A 66 -2.17 20.01 -9.60
N PHE A 67 -1.86 18.82 -9.09
CA PHE A 67 -2.02 18.52 -7.65
C PHE A 67 -0.71 18.39 -6.86
N MET A 68 0.47 18.41 -7.50
CA MET A 68 1.75 18.31 -6.78
C MET A 68 1.95 19.42 -5.73
N HIS A 69 1.35 20.60 -5.91
CA HIS A 69 1.38 21.69 -4.94
C HIS A 69 0.76 21.34 -3.57
N THR A 70 -0.09 20.31 -3.51
CA THR A 70 -0.74 19.85 -2.26
C THR A 70 0.17 18.99 -1.37
N LEU A 71 1.35 18.63 -1.88
CA LEU A 71 2.30 17.74 -1.21
C LEU A 71 2.78 18.29 0.14
N ASP A 72 2.98 19.61 0.25
CA ASP A 72 3.38 20.25 1.51
C ASP A 72 2.29 20.13 2.58
N GLN A 73 1.02 20.26 2.18
CA GLN A 73 -0.12 20.07 3.08
C GLN A 73 -0.19 18.62 3.55
N PHE A 74 -0.03 17.67 2.63
CA PHE A 74 0.04 16.24 2.96
C PHE A 74 1.12 15.94 4.01
N PHE A 75 2.32 16.53 3.89
CA PHE A 75 3.38 16.35 4.88
C PHE A 75 3.03 16.94 6.24
N ASN A 76 2.48 18.15 6.24
CA ASN A 76 2.09 18.81 7.49
C ASN A 76 1.05 17.98 8.23
N ASP A 77 0.04 17.47 7.52
CA ASP A 77 -1.01 16.65 8.12
C ASP A 77 -0.46 15.32 8.61
N LEU A 78 0.40 14.65 7.81
CA LEU A 78 1.04 13.39 8.19
C LEU A 78 1.93 13.52 9.44
N LEU A 79 2.72 14.59 9.51
CA LEU A 79 3.65 14.86 10.62
C LEU A 79 2.95 15.35 11.90
N GLN A 80 1.74 15.91 11.77
CA GLN A 80 0.93 16.37 12.90
C GLN A 80 0.07 15.26 13.52
N LEU A 81 0.01 14.07 12.90
CA LEU A 81 -0.67 12.93 13.50
C LEU A 81 -0.08 12.64 14.89
N PRO A 82 -0.90 12.57 15.96
CA PRO A 82 -0.42 12.31 17.32
C PRO A 82 0.46 11.05 17.42
N GLU A 83 0.12 10.01 16.66
CA GLU A 83 0.84 8.74 16.57
C GLU A 83 2.25 8.89 15.97
N ILE A 84 2.51 9.96 15.22
CA ILE A 84 3.83 10.31 14.67
C ILE A 84 4.52 11.35 15.55
N SER A 85 3.84 12.46 15.84
CA SER A 85 4.45 13.65 16.44
C SER A 85 4.94 13.44 17.88
N SER A 86 4.37 12.48 18.61
CA SER A 86 4.70 12.19 20.01
C SER A 86 6.02 11.45 20.15
N ASP A 87 6.17 10.32 19.46
CA ASP A 87 7.24 9.36 19.71
C ASP A 87 8.30 9.29 18.60
N PHE A 88 7.97 9.74 17.38
CA PHE A 88 8.87 9.70 16.22
C PHE A 88 9.57 11.05 16.00
N THR A 89 10.56 11.33 16.85
CA THR A 89 11.28 12.62 16.85
C THR A 89 12.22 12.81 15.66
N ARG A 90 12.54 11.74 14.92
CA ARG A 90 13.41 11.74 13.74
C ARG A 90 12.70 11.10 12.55
N TYR A 91 12.95 11.65 11.37
CA TYR A 91 12.39 11.13 10.13
C TYR A 91 13.27 11.43 8.91
N ARG A 92 13.08 10.61 7.87
CA ARG A 92 13.63 10.79 6.52
C ARG A 92 12.48 10.73 5.52
N LEU A 93 12.20 11.85 4.87
CA LEU A 93 11.16 11.97 3.85
C LEU A 93 11.83 12.19 2.48
N TYR A 94 11.48 11.39 1.49
CA TYR A 94 11.96 11.50 0.11
C TYR A 94 10.77 11.47 -0.82
N PHE A 95 10.52 12.57 -1.53
CA PHE A 95 9.36 12.70 -2.40
C PHE A 95 9.81 13.30 -3.72
N ASP A 96 9.80 12.46 -4.76
CA ASP A 96 10.21 12.84 -6.10
C ASP A 96 9.10 13.67 -6.75
N SER A 97 9.12 14.99 -6.54
CA SER A 97 8.09 15.92 -7.00
C SER A 97 8.56 16.88 -8.10
N ASP A 98 9.80 16.74 -8.58
CA ASP A 98 10.31 17.50 -9.71
C ASP A 98 9.89 16.87 -11.05
N TYR A 99 8.68 17.21 -11.49
CA TYR A 99 8.16 16.77 -12.79
C TYR A 99 8.74 17.55 -13.98
N SER A 100 9.61 18.55 -13.76
CA SER A 100 10.28 19.26 -14.85
C SER A 100 11.32 18.37 -15.57
N SER A 101 11.88 17.39 -14.85
CA SER A 101 12.82 16.39 -15.39
C SER A 101 12.07 15.11 -15.77
N GLN A 102 11.37 15.14 -16.91
CA GLN A 102 10.57 14.00 -17.39
C GLN A 102 11.36 12.69 -17.51
N ASP A 103 12.66 12.74 -17.78
CA ASP A 103 13.52 11.55 -17.94
C ASP A 103 13.88 10.87 -16.61
N THR A 104 13.75 11.57 -15.49
CA THR A 104 14.16 11.03 -14.18
C THR A 104 13.04 10.98 -13.15
N PHE A 105 11.93 11.69 -13.39
CA PHE A 105 10.77 11.75 -12.50
C PHE A 105 10.04 10.41 -12.38
N THR A 106 9.78 10.00 -11.13
CA THR A 106 9.11 8.73 -10.77
C THR A 106 7.83 8.89 -9.94
N ALA A 107 7.54 10.08 -9.41
CA ALA A 107 6.43 10.28 -8.47
C ALA A 107 6.39 9.25 -7.32
N LEU A 108 7.56 8.80 -6.86
CA LEU A 108 7.71 7.93 -5.71
C LEU A 108 7.93 8.74 -4.43
N GLY A 109 7.29 8.31 -3.36
CA GLY A 109 7.48 8.83 -2.01
C GLY A 109 7.98 7.75 -1.06
N SER A 110 8.93 8.07 -0.19
CA SER A 110 9.38 7.18 0.89
C SER A 110 9.49 7.99 2.18
N ALA A 111 8.73 7.61 3.19
CA ALA A 111 8.71 8.22 4.50
C ALA A 111 9.16 7.22 5.56
N TYR A 112 10.23 7.53 6.27
CA TYR A 112 10.77 6.70 7.35
C TYR A 112 10.68 7.45 8.67
N PHE A 113 9.93 6.92 9.62
CA PHE A 113 9.76 7.48 10.96
C PHE A 113 10.51 6.62 11.97
N ILE A 114 11.32 7.27 12.80
CA ILE A 114 12.23 6.60 13.74
C ILE A 114 11.86 7.00 15.17
N HIS A 115 11.52 6.01 15.99
CA HIS A 115 11.19 6.22 17.39
C HIS A 115 12.37 6.83 18.15
N GLN A 116 12.09 7.69 19.13
CA GLN A 116 13.13 8.42 19.89
C GLN A 116 14.17 7.52 20.55
N ASN A 117 13.77 6.31 20.95
CA ASN A 117 14.65 5.34 21.63
C ASN A 117 15.43 4.41 20.68
N LEU A 118 15.19 4.46 19.36
CA LEU A 118 15.80 3.52 18.42
C LEU A 118 17.12 4.05 17.85
N SER A 119 18.26 3.43 18.15
CA SER A 119 19.51 3.76 17.43
C SER A 119 19.47 3.20 16.02
N VAL A 120 19.69 4.07 15.03
CA VAL A 120 19.68 3.70 13.61
C VAL A 120 20.69 4.51 12.81
N GLN A 121 21.34 3.86 11.86
CA GLN A 121 22.20 4.49 10.87
C GLN A 121 21.64 4.25 9.47
N GLN A 122 21.89 5.19 8.58
CA GLN A 122 21.50 5.11 7.18
C GLN A 122 22.75 5.17 6.30
N TRP A 123 22.79 4.33 5.27
CA TRP A 123 23.89 4.33 4.32
C TRP A 123 23.85 5.58 3.45
N ASN A 124 25.01 6.19 3.24
CA ASN A 124 25.22 7.21 2.24
C ASN A 124 25.85 6.55 1.01
N PHE A 125 25.11 6.55 -0.11
CA PHE A 125 25.54 5.90 -1.36
C PHE A 125 26.68 6.66 -2.04
N THR A 126 26.85 7.95 -1.78
CA THR A 126 27.96 8.75 -2.33
C THR A 126 29.26 8.47 -1.58
N THR A 127 29.23 8.47 -0.25
CA THR A 127 30.44 8.28 0.57
C THR A 127 30.72 6.82 0.92
N SER A 128 29.80 5.90 0.60
CA SER A 128 29.87 4.49 0.95
C SER A 128 30.12 4.24 2.45
N CYS A 129 29.39 4.95 3.30
CA CYS A 129 29.48 4.76 4.75
C CYS A 129 28.13 4.95 5.46
N PHE A 130 27.97 4.31 6.62
CA PHE A 130 26.81 4.53 7.48
C PHE A 130 26.93 5.84 8.26
N GLN A 131 25.82 6.57 8.33
CA GLN A 131 25.70 7.82 9.05
C GLN A 131 24.59 7.71 10.09
N VAL A 132 24.84 8.18 11.31
CA VAL A 132 23.82 8.20 12.37
C VAL A 132 22.68 9.12 11.95
N VAL A 133 21.45 8.61 12.06
CA VAL A 133 20.26 9.44 11.82
C VAL A 133 19.93 10.17 13.12
N ALA A 134 20.42 11.41 13.25
CA ALA A 134 20.21 12.23 14.45
C ALA A 134 19.13 13.32 14.28
N ASN A 135 18.92 13.78 13.06
CA ASN A 135 18.06 14.92 12.72
C ASN A 135 16.81 14.50 11.92
N ARG A 136 15.96 15.48 11.62
CA ARG A 136 14.85 15.40 10.67
C ARG A 136 15.32 15.86 9.29
N GLN A 137 14.95 15.16 8.22
CA GLN A 137 15.25 15.60 6.85
C GLN A 137 14.06 15.34 5.93
N ILE A 138 13.79 16.32 5.06
CA ILE A 138 12.77 16.26 4.02
C ILE A 138 13.45 16.64 2.71
N PHE A 139 13.35 15.74 1.73
CA PHE A 139 13.74 15.99 0.35
C PHE A 139 12.46 15.94 -0.49
N ALA A 140 12.07 17.10 -1.03
CA ALA A 140 10.99 17.24 -2.00
C ALA A 140 11.52 17.97 -3.23
N GLY A 141 11.03 17.60 -4.41
CA GLY A 141 11.51 18.08 -5.70
C GLY A 141 12.50 17.10 -6.31
N ASN A 142 13.64 17.63 -6.76
CA ASN A 142 14.66 16.81 -7.41
C ASN A 142 15.50 16.06 -6.36
N LEU A 143 15.48 14.73 -6.41
CA LEU A 143 16.16 13.89 -5.43
C LEU A 143 17.65 13.65 -5.69
N VAL A 144 18.28 14.30 -6.69
CA VAL A 144 19.72 14.13 -6.99
C VAL A 144 20.63 14.43 -5.80
N ASN A 145 20.24 15.35 -4.91
CA ASN A 145 21.02 15.70 -3.72
C ASN A 145 20.77 14.76 -2.52
N ALA A 146 19.82 13.81 -2.62
CA ALA A 146 19.51 12.87 -1.54
C ALA A 146 20.52 11.71 -1.53
N GLN A 147 21.73 11.96 -1.02
CA GLN A 147 22.85 10.98 -1.02
C GLN A 147 22.56 9.66 -0.30
N THR A 148 21.57 9.64 0.60
CA THR A 148 21.13 8.45 1.36
C THR A 148 19.98 7.70 0.70
N LEU A 149 19.63 8.06 -0.53
CA LEU A 149 18.62 7.44 -1.37
C LEU A 149 19.23 7.14 -2.74
N ARG A 150 19.02 5.92 -3.24
CA ARG A 150 19.18 5.65 -4.67
C ARG A 150 17.81 5.67 -5.33
N ARG A 151 17.68 6.31 -6.48
CA ARG A 151 16.45 6.39 -7.27
C ARG A 151 16.79 6.07 -8.71
N GLU A 152 16.02 5.18 -9.32
CA GLU A 152 16.14 4.85 -10.73
C GLU A 152 14.77 4.83 -11.39
N LYS A 153 14.69 5.45 -12.58
CA LYS A 153 13.54 5.32 -13.46
C LYS A 153 13.76 4.12 -14.39
N TYR A 154 12.72 3.35 -14.69
CA TYR A 154 12.89 2.23 -15.61
C TYR A 154 13.19 2.73 -17.03
N PRO A 155 14.17 2.11 -17.73
CA PRO A 155 14.44 2.39 -19.13
C PRO A 155 13.19 2.24 -20.00
N ARG A 156 13.08 3.07 -21.03
CA ARG A 156 11.89 3.13 -21.89
C ARG A 156 11.70 1.84 -22.70
N GLU A 157 12.81 1.21 -23.06
CA GLU A 157 12.87 -0.07 -23.77
C GLU A 157 12.27 -1.23 -22.98
N PHE A 158 12.13 -1.12 -21.65
CA PHE A 158 11.45 -2.15 -20.87
C PHE A 158 9.94 -2.16 -21.15
N PHE A 159 9.39 -1.07 -21.71
CA PHE A 159 7.98 -0.99 -22.07
C PHE A 159 7.76 -0.09 -23.30
N PRO A 160 8.04 -0.59 -24.52
CA PRO A 160 8.04 0.21 -25.74
C PRO A 160 6.68 0.84 -26.08
N GLU A 161 5.58 0.26 -25.59
CA GLU A 161 4.22 0.82 -25.76
C GLU A 161 4.00 2.12 -24.97
N ALA A 162 4.78 2.37 -23.91
CA ALA A 162 4.69 3.62 -23.14
C ALA A 162 5.56 4.71 -23.78
N LYS A 163 4.91 5.76 -24.29
CA LYS A 163 5.62 6.97 -24.74
C LYS A 163 6.36 7.66 -23.61
N TRP A 164 5.82 7.58 -22.40
CA TRP A 164 6.37 8.15 -21.19
C TRP A 164 5.75 7.44 -19.97
N SER A 165 6.49 7.32 -18.87
CA SER A 165 6.00 6.74 -17.62
C SER A 165 6.66 7.42 -16.42
N ARG A 166 6.08 7.19 -15.23
CA ARG A 166 6.64 7.56 -13.92
C ARG A 166 7.09 6.30 -13.15
N LYS A 167 7.40 5.22 -13.85
CA LYS A 167 7.68 3.92 -13.25
C LYS A 167 9.16 3.81 -12.91
N GLY A 168 9.47 3.28 -11.73
CA GLY A 168 10.83 3.20 -11.22
C GLY A 168 10.90 2.56 -9.85
N PHE A 169 12.03 2.77 -9.19
CA PHE A 169 12.22 2.38 -7.80
C PHE A 169 13.06 3.39 -7.02
N THR A 170 12.91 3.36 -5.70
CA THR A 170 13.86 3.98 -4.77
C THR A 170 14.39 2.94 -3.80
N GLN A 171 15.59 3.16 -3.27
CA GLN A 171 16.23 2.29 -2.30
C GLN A 171 16.89 3.12 -1.21
N THR A 172 16.70 2.66 0.01
CA THR A 172 17.47 3.08 1.18
C THR A 172 18.11 1.87 1.84
N ARG A 173 19.25 2.09 2.51
CA ARG A 173 19.95 1.05 3.26
C ARG A 173 20.09 1.48 4.71
N TRP A 174 19.68 0.60 5.61
CA TRP A 174 19.56 0.86 7.05
C TRP A 174 20.43 -0.10 7.84
N LEU A 175 20.97 0.38 8.96
CA LEU A 175 21.65 -0.41 9.97
C LEU A 175 20.94 -0.17 11.31
N ILE A 176 20.28 -1.20 11.81
CA ILE A 176 19.53 -1.20 13.07
C ILE A 176 20.01 -2.40 13.89
N ASN A 177 20.38 -2.20 15.15
CA ASN A 177 20.84 -3.29 16.05
C ASN A 177 21.93 -4.22 15.46
N GLY A 178 22.84 -3.67 14.63
CA GLY A 178 23.89 -4.46 13.98
C GLY A 178 23.41 -5.24 12.75
N PHE A 179 22.15 -5.05 12.35
CA PHE A 179 21.55 -5.68 11.19
C PHE A 179 21.39 -4.68 10.04
N THR A 180 22.03 -4.99 8.90
CA THR A 180 21.94 -4.18 7.69
C THR A 180 20.93 -4.75 6.72
N PHE A 181 20.06 -3.89 6.17
CA PHE A 181 19.09 -4.28 5.17
C PHE A 181 18.68 -3.12 4.27
N ASP A 182 18.15 -3.44 3.09
CA ASP A 182 17.60 -2.46 2.16
C ASP A 182 16.07 -2.43 2.21
N LEU A 183 15.51 -1.24 2.05
CA LEU A 183 14.09 -1.03 1.79
C LEU A 183 13.94 -0.42 0.40
N VAL A 184 13.16 -1.08 -0.45
CA VAL A 184 13.00 -0.72 -1.87
C VAL A 184 11.54 -0.39 -2.16
N ASN A 185 11.26 0.86 -2.55
CA ASN A 185 9.95 1.27 -3.07
C ASN A 185 9.89 1.00 -4.56
N VAL A 186 8.86 0.30 -5.04
CA VAL A 186 8.69 0.04 -6.46
C VAL A 186 7.34 0.49 -6.98
N HIS A 187 7.34 0.89 -8.25
CA HIS A 187 6.12 1.11 -9.01
C HIS A 187 6.29 0.52 -10.40
N LEU A 188 5.76 -0.68 -10.62
CA LEU A 188 5.87 -1.41 -11.87
C LEU A 188 4.80 -0.95 -12.88
N PHE A 189 4.99 -1.28 -14.15
CA PHE A 189 4.01 -0.92 -15.17
C PHE A 189 2.74 -1.76 -15.01
N HIS A 190 1.61 -1.17 -15.40
CA HIS A 190 0.30 -1.82 -15.33
C HIS A 190 -0.02 -2.52 -16.65
N ASP A 191 -0.92 -3.51 -16.62
CA ASP A 191 -1.43 -4.08 -17.87
C ASP A 191 -2.22 -3.06 -18.67
N ALA A 192 -1.81 -2.88 -19.93
CA ALA A 192 -2.48 -1.99 -20.86
C ALA A 192 -3.85 -2.54 -21.32
N SER A 193 -4.02 -3.86 -21.35
CA SER A 193 -5.22 -4.53 -21.88
C SER A 193 -5.57 -5.81 -21.12
N ASN A 194 -6.82 -5.89 -20.62
CA ASN A 194 -7.33 -7.17 -20.09
C ASN A 194 -7.42 -8.25 -21.19
N LEU A 195 -7.54 -7.87 -22.47
CA LEU A 195 -7.63 -8.81 -23.57
C LEU A 195 -6.27 -9.43 -23.91
N LEU A 196 -5.18 -8.69 -23.75
CA LEU A 196 -3.83 -9.24 -23.89
C LEU A 196 -3.50 -10.15 -22.69
N ALA A 197 -3.96 -9.78 -21.49
CA ALA A 197 -3.75 -10.57 -20.28
C ALA A 197 -4.36 -11.99 -20.32
N ILE A 198 -5.38 -12.21 -21.17
CA ILE A 198 -6.06 -13.51 -21.33
C ILE A 198 -5.57 -14.30 -22.55
N GLU A 199 -4.53 -13.86 -23.27
CA GLU A 199 -4.01 -14.61 -24.42
C GLU A 199 -3.17 -15.82 -24.02
N GLY A 200 -2.61 -15.82 -22.81
CA GLY A 200 -1.78 -16.91 -22.29
C GLY A 200 -1.62 -16.90 -20.77
N SER A 201 -1.06 -17.99 -20.25
CA SER A 201 -0.74 -18.20 -18.83
C SER A 201 0.73 -18.67 -18.72
N PRO A 202 1.63 -17.92 -18.07
CA PRO A 202 1.39 -16.56 -17.54
C PRO A 202 1.15 -15.54 -18.66
N SER A 203 0.61 -14.37 -18.30
CA SER A 203 0.42 -13.29 -19.27
C SER A 203 1.75 -12.72 -19.75
N ILE A 204 1.76 -12.04 -20.90
CA ILE A 204 2.94 -11.33 -21.43
C ILE A 204 3.49 -10.25 -20.46
N TYR A 205 2.68 -9.81 -19.49
CA TYR A 205 3.09 -8.75 -18.56
C TYR A 205 4.06 -9.25 -17.48
N ILE A 206 4.19 -10.58 -17.28
CA ILE A 206 5.14 -11.12 -16.30
C ILE A 206 6.61 -10.92 -16.71
N ASP A 207 6.89 -10.88 -18.02
CA ASP A 207 8.25 -10.74 -18.55
C ASP A 207 8.89 -9.43 -18.08
N LEU A 208 8.08 -8.39 -17.94
CA LEU A 208 8.51 -7.11 -17.41
C LEU A 208 8.98 -7.21 -15.96
N PHE A 209 8.29 -7.99 -15.12
CA PHE A 209 8.74 -8.19 -13.76
C PHE A 209 10.09 -8.90 -13.72
N ILE A 210 10.35 -9.86 -14.61
CA ILE A 210 11.67 -10.51 -14.77
C ILE A 210 12.74 -9.52 -15.16
N ILE A 211 12.47 -8.67 -16.15
CA ILE A 211 13.42 -7.64 -16.60
C ILE A 211 13.74 -6.67 -15.46
N ILE A 212 12.71 -6.15 -14.78
CA ILE A 212 12.86 -5.19 -13.67
C ILE A 212 13.56 -5.85 -12.47
N TYR A 213 13.19 -7.08 -12.14
CA TYR A 213 13.79 -7.82 -11.04
C TYR A 213 15.28 -8.02 -11.27
N THR A 214 15.65 -8.45 -12.47
CA THR A 214 17.05 -8.61 -12.89
C THR A 214 17.79 -7.27 -12.87
N PHE A 215 17.16 -6.21 -13.38
CA PHE A 215 17.74 -4.87 -13.38
C PHE A 215 18.05 -4.38 -11.97
N PHE A 216 17.08 -4.38 -11.05
CA PHE A 216 17.35 -3.88 -9.70
C PHE A 216 18.37 -4.75 -8.96
N THR A 217 18.27 -6.08 -9.07
CA THR A 217 19.20 -6.99 -8.36
C THR A 217 20.64 -6.83 -8.85
N SER A 218 20.84 -6.48 -10.12
CA SER A 218 22.16 -6.13 -10.65
C SER A 218 22.75 -4.87 -10.02
N LEU A 219 21.90 -3.97 -9.52
CA LEU A 219 22.30 -2.72 -8.89
C LEU A 219 22.51 -2.87 -7.38
N LEU A 220 21.91 -3.86 -6.71
CA LEU A 220 21.98 -4.01 -5.25
C LEU A 220 23.38 -4.18 -4.63
N PRO A 221 24.36 -4.84 -5.28
CA PRO A 221 25.67 -5.02 -4.68
C PRO A 221 26.33 -3.68 -4.36
N ASP A 222 26.98 -3.60 -3.20
CA ASP A 222 27.87 -2.46 -2.92
C ASP A 222 29.21 -2.59 -3.68
N SER A 223 30.11 -1.63 -3.48
CA SER A 223 31.45 -1.63 -4.08
C SER A 223 32.30 -2.85 -3.68
N SER A 224 31.93 -3.59 -2.63
CA SER A 224 32.56 -4.85 -2.24
C SER A 224 31.93 -6.08 -2.91
N GLY A 225 30.91 -5.88 -3.74
CA GLY A 225 30.16 -6.94 -4.42
C GLY A 225 29.20 -7.69 -3.51
N LYS A 226 28.93 -7.20 -2.29
CA LYS A 226 28.04 -7.87 -1.34
C LYS A 226 26.62 -7.32 -1.41
N ASN A 227 25.66 -8.23 -1.47
CA ASN A 227 24.25 -7.93 -1.28
C ASN A 227 23.90 -8.03 0.20
N VAL A 228 23.19 -7.02 0.69
CA VAL A 228 22.52 -7.11 1.98
C VAL A 228 21.10 -7.65 1.76
N PRO A 229 20.49 -8.26 2.79
CA PRO A 229 19.09 -8.63 2.69
C PRO A 229 18.21 -7.40 2.38
N TYR A 230 17.12 -7.57 1.64
CA TYR A 230 16.26 -6.47 1.25
C TYR A 230 14.78 -6.82 1.37
N VAL A 231 13.97 -5.79 1.58
CA VAL A 231 12.51 -5.85 1.46
C VAL A 231 12.08 -4.93 0.33
N ILE A 232 11.43 -5.50 -0.67
CA ILE A 232 10.90 -4.79 -1.83
C ILE A 232 9.38 -4.71 -1.69
N PHE A 233 8.85 -3.49 -1.64
CA PHE A 233 7.44 -3.25 -1.44
C PHE A 233 6.95 -2.00 -2.11
N GLY A 234 5.76 -2.08 -2.66
CA GLY A 234 5.29 -1.09 -3.61
C GLY A 234 4.04 -1.54 -4.35
N ASP A 235 3.72 -0.78 -5.40
CA ASP A 235 2.73 -1.16 -6.40
C ASP A 235 3.43 -1.99 -7.49
N PHE A 236 3.32 -3.31 -7.37
CA PHE A 236 3.82 -4.27 -8.36
C PHE A 236 2.92 -4.33 -9.59
N ASN A 237 1.73 -3.75 -9.53
CA ASN A 237 0.70 -3.88 -10.55
C ASN A 237 0.32 -5.34 -10.87
N PHE A 238 0.67 -6.28 -9.99
CA PHE A 238 0.43 -7.69 -10.24
C PHE A 238 -1.04 -8.00 -10.43
N ARG A 239 -1.33 -8.89 -11.37
CA ARG A 239 -2.68 -9.32 -11.74
C ARG A 239 -2.90 -10.79 -11.48
N LEU A 240 -4.19 -11.14 -11.41
CA LEU A 240 -4.57 -12.54 -11.48
C LEU A 240 -4.29 -13.06 -12.89
N ASP A 241 -3.92 -14.34 -12.98
CA ASP A 241 -3.84 -15.08 -14.22
C ASP A 241 -5.22 -15.14 -14.87
N ALA A 242 -5.48 -14.15 -15.72
CA ALA A 242 -6.78 -13.92 -16.30
C ALA A 242 -7.16 -15.04 -17.27
N TYR A 243 -6.18 -15.67 -17.94
CA TYR A 243 -6.39 -16.83 -18.79
C TYR A 243 -7.00 -17.98 -17.97
N ARG A 244 -6.33 -18.38 -16.88
CA ARG A 244 -6.81 -19.46 -16.00
C ARG A 244 -8.12 -19.10 -15.31
N PHE A 245 -8.31 -17.82 -14.99
CA PHE A 245 -9.58 -17.34 -14.45
C PHE A 245 -10.73 -17.53 -15.44
N VAL A 246 -10.54 -17.20 -16.72
CA VAL A 246 -11.53 -17.42 -17.77
C VAL A 246 -11.82 -18.91 -17.95
N GLU A 247 -10.80 -19.78 -17.93
CA GLU A 247 -11.00 -21.24 -17.97
C GLU A 247 -11.82 -21.73 -16.79
N TYR A 248 -11.57 -21.22 -15.59
CA TYR A 248 -12.33 -21.55 -14.39
C TYR A 248 -13.79 -21.10 -14.49
N ILE A 249 -14.03 -19.84 -14.87
CA ILE A 249 -15.39 -19.28 -14.98
C ILE A 249 -16.19 -19.95 -16.10
N SER A 250 -15.54 -20.34 -17.19
CA SER A 250 -16.15 -21.08 -18.29
C SER A 250 -16.28 -22.58 -18.03
N GLU A 251 -15.80 -23.09 -16.89
CA GLU A 251 -15.78 -24.54 -16.59
C GLU A 251 -15.09 -25.35 -17.71
N LYS A 252 -14.07 -24.75 -18.33
CA LYS A 252 -13.33 -25.28 -19.50
C LYS A 252 -14.22 -25.55 -20.73
N ARG A 253 -15.41 -24.97 -20.80
CA ARG A 253 -16.33 -25.08 -21.95
C ARG A 253 -16.12 -23.94 -22.93
N HIS A 254 -15.35 -24.21 -23.98
CA HIS A 254 -15.04 -23.23 -25.02
C HIS A 254 -16.27 -22.80 -25.84
N ASP A 255 -17.32 -23.61 -25.91
CA ASP A 255 -18.60 -23.27 -26.55
C ASP A 255 -19.35 -22.13 -25.85
N LEU A 256 -19.01 -21.84 -24.59
CA LEU A 256 -19.58 -20.72 -23.83
C LEU A 256 -18.81 -19.41 -24.00
N ILE A 257 -17.72 -19.41 -24.77
CA ILE A 257 -16.82 -18.27 -24.93
C ILE A 257 -17.00 -17.65 -26.31
N ASP A 258 -17.58 -16.46 -26.36
CA ASP A 258 -17.62 -15.64 -27.56
C ASP A 258 -16.41 -14.71 -27.61
N LYS A 259 -15.72 -14.68 -28.75
CA LYS A 259 -14.70 -13.69 -29.09
C LYS A 259 -15.23 -12.80 -30.21
N ILE A 260 -15.50 -11.54 -29.89
CA ILE A 260 -15.96 -10.53 -30.84
C ILE A 260 -14.75 -9.77 -31.35
N ARG A 261 -14.61 -9.72 -32.68
CA ARG A 261 -13.52 -9.04 -33.39
C ARG A 261 -14.02 -7.72 -33.97
N GLU A 262 -13.09 -6.85 -34.36
CA GLU A 262 -13.42 -5.67 -35.17
C GLU A 262 -14.10 -6.06 -36.50
N GLU A 263 -14.95 -5.18 -37.03
CA GLU A 263 -15.69 -5.44 -38.28
C GLU A 263 -14.78 -5.72 -39.48
N ASN A 264 -13.56 -5.15 -39.49
CA ASN A 264 -12.62 -5.24 -40.61
C ASN A 264 -11.21 -5.70 -40.18
N GLY A 265 -11.08 -6.40 -39.06
CA GLY A 265 -9.78 -6.79 -38.52
C GLY A 265 -9.82 -8.07 -37.70
N ASP A 266 -8.64 -8.63 -37.45
CA ASP A 266 -8.48 -9.83 -36.62
C ASP A 266 -8.36 -9.50 -35.13
N GLU A 267 -8.29 -8.22 -34.73
CA GLU A 267 -8.17 -7.86 -33.32
C GLU A 267 -9.46 -8.19 -32.55
N ILE A 268 -9.32 -8.93 -31.45
CA ILE A 268 -10.42 -9.18 -30.51
C ILE A 268 -10.66 -7.89 -29.72
N THR A 269 -11.90 -7.37 -29.75
CA THR A 269 -12.28 -6.17 -28.99
C THR A 269 -13.08 -6.49 -27.74
N LYS A 270 -13.68 -7.67 -27.69
CA LYS A 270 -14.51 -8.11 -26.57
C LYS A 270 -14.53 -9.64 -26.48
N MET A 271 -14.40 -10.15 -25.26
CA MET A 271 -14.69 -11.54 -24.92
C MET A 271 -15.90 -11.59 -24.00
N ILE A 272 -16.77 -12.57 -24.21
CA ILE A 272 -17.92 -12.85 -23.33
C ILE A 272 -17.91 -14.34 -22.99
N VAL A 273 -17.85 -14.66 -21.70
CA VAL A 273 -18.20 -15.99 -21.20
C VAL A 273 -19.69 -15.97 -20.84
N LYS A 274 -20.46 -16.94 -21.32
CA LYS A 274 -21.90 -17.03 -21.09
C LYS A 274 -22.26 -18.12 -20.08
N HIS A 275 -23.45 -18.00 -19.49
CA HIS A 275 -24.15 -19.12 -18.90
C HIS A 275 -24.79 -19.99 -19.98
N GLU A 276 -25.25 -21.20 -19.61
CA GLU A 276 -26.00 -22.08 -20.51
C GLU A 276 -27.28 -21.45 -21.07
N ASN A 277 -27.88 -20.50 -20.33
CA ASN A 277 -29.04 -19.73 -20.78
C ASN A 277 -28.68 -18.55 -21.71
N ASN A 278 -27.45 -18.51 -22.24
CA ASN A 278 -26.87 -17.46 -23.10
C ASN A 278 -26.74 -16.07 -22.47
N LYS A 279 -27.01 -15.88 -21.17
CA LYS A 279 -26.74 -14.60 -20.50
C LYS A 279 -25.24 -14.40 -20.26
N PRO A 280 -24.72 -13.17 -20.29
CA PRO A 280 -23.31 -12.90 -19.99
C PRO A 280 -22.98 -13.24 -18.53
N LYS A 281 -21.98 -14.09 -18.31
CA LYS A 281 -21.38 -14.42 -17.01
C LYS A 281 -20.19 -13.51 -16.73
N LEU A 282 -19.30 -13.36 -17.72
CA LEU A 282 -18.12 -12.50 -17.66
C LEU A 282 -17.94 -11.74 -18.98
N THR A 283 -17.81 -10.41 -18.92
CA THR A 283 -17.43 -9.57 -20.06
C THR A 283 -16.01 -9.05 -19.86
N ILE A 284 -15.16 -9.19 -20.89
CA ILE A 284 -13.82 -8.61 -20.91
C ILE A 284 -13.67 -7.75 -22.17
N LYS A 285 -13.18 -6.52 -21.99
CA LYS A 285 -12.66 -5.64 -23.05
C LYS A 285 -11.31 -5.09 -22.61
N LYS A 286 -10.61 -4.37 -23.50
CA LYS A 286 -9.32 -3.72 -23.20
C LYS A 286 -9.29 -2.99 -21.84
N LYS A 287 -10.36 -2.27 -21.49
CA LYS A 287 -10.51 -1.59 -20.19
C LYS A 287 -11.79 -1.91 -19.44
N GLU A 288 -12.36 -3.09 -19.67
CA GLU A 288 -13.54 -3.57 -18.95
C GLU A 288 -13.30 -5.01 -18.51
N PHE A 289 -13.65 -5.32 -17.27
CA PHE A 289 -13.67 -6.65 -16.70
C PHE A 289 -14.88 -6.71 -15.77
N ASN A 290 -15.91 -7.46 -16.17
CA ASN A 290 -17.18 -7.48 -15.45
C ASN A 290 -17.72 -8.91 -15.30
N LEU A 291 -17.54 -9.48 -14.11
CA LEU A 291 -18.23 -10.68 -13.65
C LEU A 291 -19.65 -10.32 -13.19
N HIS A 292 -20.67 -10.57 -14.01
CA HIS A 292 -22.00 -9.92 -13.88
C HIS A 292 -22.75 -10.29 -12.60
N ASP A 293 -22.69 -11.55 -12.18
CA ASP A 293 -23.55 -12.05 -11.10
C ASP A 293 -23.05 -11.69 -9.70
N ASN A 294 -21.74 -11.72 -9.50
CA ASN A 294 -21.16 -11.78 -8.16
C ASN A 294 -19.76 -11.17 -8.07
N HIS A 295 -19.44 -10.16 -8.88
CA HIS A 295 -18.11 -9.58 -8.93
C HIS A 295 -17.51 -9.28 -7.55
N ASP A 296 -18.17 -8.43 -6.75
CA ASP A 296 -17.60 -7.97 -5.50
C ASP A 296 -17.55 -9.08 -4.44
N SER A 297 -18.55 -9.95 -4.40
CA SER A 297 -18.56 -11.08 -3.46
C SER A 297 -17.54 -12.16 -3.83
N PHE A 298 -17.30 -12.40 -5.12
CA PHE A 298 -16.27 -13.33 -5.57
C PHE A 298 -14.89 -12.90 -5.06
N PHE A 299 -14.54 -11.62 -5.22
CA PHE A 299 -13.21 -11.13 -4.86
C PHE A 299 -13.07 -10.76 -3.37
N ASN A 300 -14.14 -10.29 -2.70
CA ASN A 300 -14.08 -9.91 -1.28
C ASN A 300 -14.36 -11.06 -0.31
N ILE A 301 -15.29 -11.96 -0.64
CA ILE A 301 -15.75 -13.02 0.26
C ILE A 301 -15.06 -14.34 -0.11
N ASN A 302 -15.03 -14.67 -1.40
CA ASN A 302 -14.38 -15.89 -1.89
C ASN A 302 -12.90 -15.66 -2.23
N THR A 303 -12.24 -14.80 -1.46
CA THR A 303 -10.84 -14.39 -1.62
C THR A 303 -9.90 -15.58 -1.83
N GLN A 304 -10.12 -16.69 -1.13
CA GLN A 304 -9.31 -17.90 -1.27
C GLN A 304 -9.36 -18.49 -2.69
N GLN A 305 -10.51 -18.41 -3.36
CA GLN A 305 -10.66 -18.86 -4.75
C GLN A 305 -9.92 -17.93 -5.71
N ALA A 306 -10.01 -16.61 -5.51
CA ALA A 306 -9.27 -15.64 -6.32
C ALA A 306 -7.74 -15.83 -6.20
N ARG A 307 -7.24 -16.19 -5.00
CA ARG A 307 -5.80 -16.47 -4.77
C ARG A 307 -5.26 -17.63 -5.60
N MET A 308 -6.12 -18.56 -6.04
CA MET A 308 -5.70 -19.65 -6.93
C MET A 308 -5.23 -19.17 -8.30
N PHE A 309 -5.37 -17.88 -8.60
CA PHE A 309 -4.92 -17.27 -9.85
C PHE A 309 -3.79 -16.23 -9.65
N ASP A 310 -3.34 -15.98 -8.41
CA ASP A 310 -2.28 -15.00 -8.10
C ASP A 310 -0.91 -15.68 -8.17
N PHE A 311 -0.36 -15.81 -9.39
CA PHE A 311 0.88 -16.57 -9.64
C PHE A 311 2.10 -15.73 -10.00
N GLU A 312 1.97 -14.42 -10.23
CA GLU A 312 3.05 -13.64 -10.84
C GLU A 312 4.34 -13.58 -10.01
N SER A 313 4.23 -13.66 -8.67
CA SER A 313 5.39 -13.77 -7.79
C SER A 313 6.08 -15.15 -7.82
N SER A 314 5.40 -16.20 -8.31
CA SER A 314 5.86 -17.60 -8.23
C SER A 314 7.12 -17.85 -9.03
N SER A 315 7.35 -17.08 -10.10
CA SER A 315 8.55 -17.19 -10.95
C SER A 315 9.86 -16.87 -10.22
N PHE A 316 9.79 -16.38 -8.98
CA PHE A 316 10.94 -15.95 -8.18
C PHE A 316 10.92 -16.52 -6.76
N HIS A 317 10.21 -17.63 -6.52
CA HIS A 317 10.11 -18.23 -5.19
C HIS A 317 11.48 -18.55 -4.55
N ASP A 318 12.51 -18.76 -5.37
CA ASP A 318 13.88 -19.04 -4.92
C ASP A 318 14.63 -17.79 -4.45
N HIS A 319 14.17 -16.60 -4.85
CA HIS A 319 14.84 -15.34 -4.59
C HIS A 319 14.05 -14.38 -3.71
N ILE A 320 12.73 -14.52 -3.69
CA ILE A 320 11.84 -13.71 -2.86
C ILE A 320 10.82 -14.57 -2.13
N PHE A 321 10.48 -14.12 -0.93
CA PHE A 321 9.50 -14.71 -0.06
C PHE A 321 8.40 -13.71 0.25
N GLU A 322 7.17 -14.20 0.25
CA GLU A 322 6.00 -13.44 0.64
C GLU A 322 5.19 -14.26 1.63
N TYR A 323 4.83 -13.66 2.77
CA TYR A 323 3.89 -14.27 3.70
C TYR A 323 2.50 -14.37 3.09
N GLU A 324 1.74 -15.35 3.56
CA GLU A 324 0.36 -15.57 3.15
C GLU A 324 -0.50 -14.31 3.33
N ARG A 325 -1.30 -14.02 2.30
CA ARG A 325 -2.22 -12.88 2.26
C ARG A 325 -3.59 -13.32 2.77
N THR A 326 -4.08 -12.71 3.84
CA THR A 326 -5.42 -13.03 4.42
C THR A 326 -6.50 -12.01 4.07
N PHE A 327 -6.22 -11.09 3.14
CA PHE A 327 -7.05 -9.94 2.80
C PHE A 327 -7.47 -9.97 1.33
N PRO A 328 -8.59 -9.31 0.95
CA PRO A 328 -9.07 -9.28 -0.42
C PRO A 328 -8.15 -8.46 -1.35
N PRO A 329 -8.28 -8.61 -2.67
CA PRO A 329 -7.55 -7.79 -3.64
C PRO A 329 -7.56 -6.30 -3.31
N SER A 330 -6.41 -5.62 -3.48
CA SER A 330 -6.21 -4.21 -3.12
C SER A 330 -6.63 -3.21 -4.21
N TYR A 331 -6.91 -3.69 -5.41
CA TYR A 331 -7.25 -2.89 -6.58
C TYR A 331 -8.22 -3.67 -7.50
N PRO A 332 -9.12 -3.01 -8.27
CA PRO A 332 -9.39 -1.57 -8.33
C PRO A 332 -10.62 -1.16 -7.53
N TYR A 333 -10.48 -0.67 -6.30
CA TYR A 333 -11.66 -0.14 -5.58
C TYR A 333 -12.22 1.14 -6.22
N SER A 334 -13.51 1.39 -6.03
CA SER A 334 -14.13 2.67 -6.38
C SER A 334 -13.54 3.81 -5.57
N GLU A 335 -13.37 4.95 -6.22
CA GLU A 335 -12.91 6.20 -5.61
C GLU A 335 -14.07 7.08 -5.16
N GLU A 336 -15.31 6.60 -5.33
CA GLU A 336 -16.52 7.26 -4.90
C GLU A 336 -16.90 6.79 -3.49
N GLN A 337 -17.15 7.74 -2.59
CA GLN A 337 -17.34 7.45 -1.16
C GLN A 337 -18.52 6.49 -0.88
N HIS A 338 -19.58 6.56 -1.67
CA HIS A 338 -20.76 5.71 -1.53
C HIS A 338 -20.54 4.28 -2.07
N GLU A 339 -19.49 4.04 -2.85
CA GLU A 339 -19.16 2.75 -3.48
C GLU A 339 -17.78 2.22 -3.06
N ALA A 340 -17.15 2.78 -2.03
CA ALA A 340 -15.78 2.47 -1.64
C ALA A 340 -15.51 1.01 -1.24
N ARG A 341 -16.55 0.17 -1.14
CA ARG A 341 -16.45 -1.28 -0.90
C ARG A 341 -16.54 -2.12 -2.17
N SER A 342 -16.83 -1.49 -3.30
CA SER A 342 -17.02 -2.13 -4.60
C SER A 342 -15.79 -1.95 -5.47
N TYR A 343 -15.53 -2.95 -6.32
CA TYR A 343 -14.49 -2.88 -7.34
C TYR A 343 -15.02 -2.18 -8.59
N LEU A 344 -14.23 -1.26 -9.13
CA LEU A 344 -14.40 -0.75 -10.49
C LEU A 344 -14.32 -1.92 -11.48
N ARG A 345 -15.15 -1.87 -12.51
CA ARG A 345 -15.15 -2.89 -13.58
C ARG A 345 -14.11 -2.63 -14.67
N ALA A 346 -13.06 -1.85 -14.37
CA ALA A 346 -12.05 -1.46 -15.35
C ALA A 346 -10.96 -2.52 -15.56
N ARG A 347 -10.67 -3.30 -14.52
CA ARG A 347 -9.63 -4.34 -14.45
C ARG A 347 -10.12 -5.49 -13.59
N CYS A 348 -9.54 -6.68 -13.80
CA CYS A 348 -9.73 -7.80 -12.88
C CYS A 348 -9.19 -7.42 -11.50
N PRO A 349 -9.95 -7.58 -10.41
CA PRO A 349 -9.44 -7.34 -9.07
C PRO A 349 -8.23 -8.21 -8.74
N ALA A 350 -7.16 -7.59 -8.24
CA ALA A 350 -5.90 -8.26 -7.94
C ALA A 350 -5.13 -7.66 -6.75
N TRP A 351 -4.12 -8.39 -6.28
CA TRP A 351 -3.16 -7.92 -5.29
C TRP A 351 -2.01 -7.19 -5.98
N CYS A 352 -2.21 -5.93 -6.33
CA CYS A 352 -1.19 -5.08 -6.94
C CYS A 352 -0.12 -4.66 -5.92
N ASP A 353 -0.53 -4.38 -4.68
CA ASP A 353 0.35 -3.88 -3.63
C ASP A 353 0.96 -5.04 -2.84
N ARG A 354 2.29 -5.14 -2.83
CA ARG A 354 3.01 -6.30 -2.26
C ARG A 354 4.18 -5.89 -1.38
N ILE A 355 4.57 -6.79 -0.48
CA ILE A 355 5.79 -6.71 0.34
C ILE A 355 6.47 -8.06 0.23
N LEU A 356 7.62 -8.09 -0.44
CA LEU A 356 8.40 -9.29 -0.73
C LEU A 356 9.77 -9.16 -0.05
N LEU A 357 10.25 -10.24 0.55
CA LEU A 357 11.52 -10.29 1.25
C LEU A 357 12.52 -11.08 0.42
N SER A 358 13.77 -10.64 0.34
CA SER A 358 14.82 -11.44 -0.30
C SER A 358 15.05 -12.77 0.40
N VAL A 359 15.37 -13.81 -0.36
CA VAL A 359 15.80 -15.14 0.13
C VAL A 359 17.27 -15.31 -0.23
N ASN A 360 18.15 -15.16 0.76
CA ASN A 360 19.60 -15.38 0.63
C ASN A 360 20.02 -16.29 1.80
N ASP A 361 21.11 -17.06 1.68
CA ASP A 361 21.63 -17.90 2.77
C ASP A 361 21.99 -17.10 4.04
N HIS A 362 22.25 -15.80 3.91
CA HIS A 362 22.46 -14.86 5.01
C HIS A 362 21.16 -14.36 5.69
N ASN A 363 19.98 -14.74 5.20
CA ASN A 363 18.69 -14.18 5.59
C ASN A 363 17.91 -15.02 6.60
N GLN A 364 18.53 -16.00 7.27
CA GLN A 364 17.85 -16.70 8.37
C GLN A 364 17.36 -15.72 9.46
N ARG A 365 18.07 -14.61 9.68
CA ARG A 365 17.58 -13.52 10.54
C ARG A 365 16.27 -12.87 10.05
N PHE A 366 16.06 -12.71 8.74
CA PHE A 366 14.78 -12.25 8.20
C PHE A 366 13.66 -13.30 8.33
N LYS A 367 14.02 -14.59 8.28
CA LYS A 367 13.07 -15.71 8.48
C LYS A 367 12.66 -15.89 9.95
N ASN A 368 13.53 -15.50 10.89
CA ASN A 368 13.24 -15.55 12.34
C ASN A 368 12.40 -14.36 12.82
N LEU A 369 12.16 -13.36 11.95
CA LEU A 369 11.29 -12.23 12.29
C LEU A 369 9.91 -12.76 12.67
N THR A 370 9.49 -12.52 13.91
CA THR A 370 8.16 -12.95 14.38
C THR A 370 7.13 -11.97 13.83
N LEU A 371 6.26 -12.42 12.95
CA LEU A 371 5.16 -11.60 12.46
C LEU A 371 4.04 -11.59 13.49
N ALA A 372 3.61 -10.38 13.85
CA ALA A 372 2.22 -10.17 14.20
C ALA A 372 1.52 -9.78 12.88
N SER A 373 1.01 -10.76 12.15
CA SER A 373 0.33 -10.51 10.89
C SER A 373 -1.09 -10.00 11.15
N ASP A 374 -1.25 -8.69 11.13
CA ASP A 374 -2.53 -8.03 10.82
C ASP A 374 -2.35 -7.38 9.45
N THR A 375 -2.59 -8.16 8.39
CA THR A 375 -2.68 -7.62 7.04
C THR A 375 -4.08 -7.04 6.86
N THR A 376 -4.24 -5.73 6.98
CA THR A 376 -5.53 -5.06 6.75
C THR A 376 -5.51 -4.24 5.46
N THR A 377 -6.16 -4.70 4.38
CA THR A 377 -6.65 -3.78 3.34
C THR A 377 -8.05 -3.33 3.73
N GLY A 378 -8.09 -2.27 4.54
CA GLY A 378 -9.33 -1.84 5.19
C GLY A 378 -9.72 -2.81 6.32
N LEU A 379 -9.84 -2.27 7.53
CA LEU A 379 -10.47 -3.02 8.60
C LEU A 379 -11.92 -3.36 8.21
N HIS A 380 -12.24 -4.64 8.35
CA HIS A 380 -13.61 -5.08 8.55
C HIS A 380 -14.11 -4.46 9.85
N THR A 381 -15.19 -3.68 9.77
CA THR A 381 -15.83 -3.03 10.92
C THR A 381 -16.55 -4.01 11.86
N SER A 382 -16.62 -5.31 11.51
CA SER A 382 -17.37 -6.32 12.26
C SER A 382 -16.65 -6.87 13.49
N ASP A 383 -15.31 -6.87 13.53
CA ASP A 383 -14.59 -7.69 14.51
C ASP A 383 -14.23 -6.94 15.81
N ILE A 384 -14.46 -5.62 15.85
CA ILE A 384 -14.24 -4.78 17.05
C ILE A 384 -15.49 -4.70 17.93
N ILE A 385 -16.67 -4.99 17.39
CA ILE A 385 -17.94 -4.81 18.11
C ILE A 385 -18.19 -5.93 19.14
N ASN A 386 -17.63 -7.13 18.96
CA ASN A 386 -17.87 -8.24 19.88
C ASN A 386 -16.97 -8.27 21.13
N ASN A 387 -15.86 -7.51 21.17
CA ASN A 387 -14.90 -7.57 22.28
C ASN A 387 -14.80 -6.30 23.14
N LYS A 388 -15.68 -5.30 22.96
CA LYS A 388 -15.70 -4.08 23.81
C LYS A 388 -17.01 -3.82 24.56
N SER A 389 -17.93 -4.77 24.58
CA SER A 389 -19.17 -4.65 25.36
C SER A 389 -19.01 -4.91 26.88
N GLN A 390 -17.80 -5.16 27.39
CA GLN A 390 -17.59 -5.44 28.83
C GLN A 390 -16.68 -4.46 29.60
N GLU A 391 -16.07 -3.45 28.98
CA GLU A 391 -15.14 -2.54 29.71
C GLU A 391 -15.53 -1.06 29.77
N ILE A 392 -16.67 -0.65 29.21
CA ILE A 392 -17.14 0.76 29.30
C ILE A 392 -18.25 0.90 30.36
N GLN A 393 -17.92 0.59 31.61
CA GLN A 393 -18.71 1.00 32.77
C GLN A 393 -17.90 1.71 33.88
N SER A 394 -16.60 1.96 33.69
CA SER A 394 -15.75 2.48 34.77
C SER A 394 -15.11 3.86 34.52
N ILE A 395 -15.38 4.57 33.42
CA ILE A 395 -14.66 5.83 33.09
C ILE A 395 -15.59 7.07 32.99
N SER A 396 -16.85 6.98 33.44
CA SER A 396 -17.83 8.08 33.33
C SER A 396 -18.08 8.85 34.65
N THR A 397 -17.05 9.29 35.36
CA THR A 397 -17.27 10.10 36.59
C THR A 397 -16.38 11.32 36.81
N ASN A 398 -15.53 11.76 35.89
CA ASN A 398 -14.58 12.86 36.21
C ASN A 398 -14.45 14.02 35.19
N HIS A 399 -15.47 14.33 34.39
CA HIS A 399 -15.35 15.42 33.40
C HIS A 399 -16.45 16.52 33.40
N GLU A 400 -17.30 16.62 34.43
CA GLU A 400 -18.30 17.70 34.49
C GLU A 400 -17.89 18.95 35.30
N ASP A 401 -16.71 18.99 35.93
CA ASP A 401 -16.38 20.07 36.89
C ASP A 401 -15.62 21.29 36.32
N LEU A 402 -15.46 21.42 34.99
CA LEU A 402 -14.58 22.46 34.41
C LEU A 402 -15.24 23.49 33.48
N LEU A 403 -16.56 23.49 33.30
CA LEU A 403 -17.23 24.47 32.45
C LEU A 403 -18.47 25.09 33.12
N ALA A 404 -18.27 25.81 34.22
CA ALA A 404 -19.29 26.68 34.80
C ALA A 404 -18.67 28.02 35.22
N LYS A 405 -18.80 29.06 34.37
CA LYS A 405 -18.81 30.50 34.75
C LYS A 405 -18.96 31.43 33.53
N LYS A 406 -20.19 31.92 33.26
CA LYS A 406 -20.59 33.35 33.17
C LYS A 406 -21.88 33.59 32.36
N LEU A 407 -22.92 34.02 33.10
CA LEU A 407 -23.97 35.03 32.79
C LEU A 407 -25.17 34.66 31.85
N PRO A 408 -26.36 35.33 32.00
CA PRO A 408 -27.53 34.74 32.69
C PRO A 408 -28.93 34.92 32.04
N LEU A 409 -29.89 34.07 32.47
CA LEU A 409 -31.35 34.29 32.78
C LEU A 409 -32.27 35.02 31.74
N LEU A 410 -33.41 34.45 31.28
CA LEU A 410 -34.80 34.52 31.84
C LEU A 410 -35.85 33.88 30.83
N PRO A 411 -37.18 33.70 31.11
CA PRO A 411 -37.76 32.40 31.48
C PRO A 411 -39.03 31.90 30.70
N THR A 412 -39.36 30.61 30.92
CA THR A 412 -40.70 29.94 31.06
C THR A 412 -41.86 30.15 30.09
N THR A 413 -42.44 29.04 29.58
CA THR A 413 -43.85 28.52 29.79
C THR A 413 -44.17 27.41 28.76
N SER A 414 -44.41 26.15 29.19
CA SER A 414 -45.69 25.40 29.31
C SER A 414 -46.47 25.17 27.99
N VAL A 415 -47.15 24.08 27.63
CA VAL A 415 -47.46 22.70 28.10
C VAL A 415 -48.41 22.10 27.01
N ILE A 416 -48.40 20.77 26.79
CA ILE A 416 -49.47 19.88 26.21
C ILE A 416 -49.55 19.56 24.67
N THR A 417 -49.16 18.29 24.39
CA THR A 417 -49.73 17.15 23.60
C THR A 417 -49.89 17.11 22.07
N ASN A 418 -49.15 16.12 21.52
CA ASN A 418 -49.50 15.02 20.59
C ASN A 418 -50.02 15.29 19.17
N ASN A 419 -49.10 15.12 18.21
CA ASN A 419 -49.08 14.14 17.11
C ASN A 419 -48.44 14.75 15.84
N ASP A 420 -47.63 13.93 15.20
CA ASP A 420 -46.92 14.12 13.93
C ASP A 420 -45.70 15.08 13.88
N ASP A 421 -44.61 14.43 13.46
CA ASP A 421 -43.39 14.91 12.81
C ASP A 421 -42.38 15.84 13.52
N HIS A 422 -41.11 15.48 13.30
CA HIS A 422 -39.88 16.23 13.55
C HIS A 422 -39.47 16.50 15.01
N ARG A 423 -38.78 15.53 15.61
CA ARG A 423 -37.56 15.83 16.37
C ARG A 423 -36.35 15.44 15.54
N THR A 424 -35.69 16.47 15.02
CA THR A 424 -34.28 16.47 14.64
C THR A 424 -33.47 16.08 15.87
N VAL A 425 -33.32 14.77 16.10
CA VAL A 425 -32.14 14.24 16.76
C VAL A 425 -31.09 14.24 15.68
N LEU A 426 -30.15 15.18 15.78
CA LEU A 426 -28.92 15.18 15.01
C LEU A 426 -28.12 13.96 15.48
N ALA A 427 -28.49 12.79 14.99
CA ALA A 427 -27.72 11.57 15.08
C ALA A 427 -26.51 11.77 14.16
N HIS A 428 -25.45 12.34 14.72
CA HIS A 428 -24.12 12.36 14.14
C HIS A 428 -23.74 10.91 13.81
N HIS A 429 -24.01 10.52 12.56
CA HIS A 429 -23.43 9.32 11.98
C HIS A 429 -21.98 9.67 11.73
N ILE A 430 -21.12 9.22 12.63
CA ILE A 430 -19.68 9.31 12.45
C ILE A 430 -19.31 8.25 11.39
N PHE A 431 -19.28 8.70 10.15
CA PHE A 431 -18.95 7.94 8.96
C PHE A 431 -17.46 7.60 8.94
N HIS A 432 -17.12 6.33 9.10
CA HIS A 432 -15.77 5.79 8.90
C HIS A 432 -15.75 4.91 7.65
N ALA A 433 -15.33 5.50 6.53
CA ALA A 433 -14.93 4.79 5.33
C ALA A 433 -13.97 5.71 4.57
N ASN A 434 -12.80 5.21 4.17
CA ASN A 434 -12.16 5.41 2.86
C ASN A 434 -10.63 5.42 2.88
N ILE A 435 -10.01 4.25 3.10
CA ILE A 435 -8.73 3.92 2.42
C ILE A 435 -8.67 2.44 2.24
N LYS A 436 -8.46 2.02 1.00
CA LYS A 436 -8.19 0.62 0.69
C LYS A 436 -7.02 0.41 -0.27
N HIS A 437 -6.12 1.40 -0.35
CA HIS A 437 -4.83 1.28 -1.04
C HIS A 437 -3.66 1.34 -0.06
N THR A 438 -3.77 0.71 1.10
CA THR A 438 -2.66 0.70 2.07
C THR A 438 -2.43 -0.73 2.51
N PHE A 439 -1.32 -1.29 2.03
CA PHE A 439 -0.88 -2.62 2.37
C PHE A 439 0.13 -2.55 3.51
N ILE A 440 -0.02 -3.43 4.49
CA ILE A 440 0.62 -3.34 5.80
C ILE A 440 1.27 -4.66 6.11
N ARG A 441 2.54 -4.63 6.52
CA ARG A 441 3.18 -5.75 7.21
C ARG A 441 3.97 -5.25 8.42
N PHE A 442 3.71 -5.90 9.55
CA PHE A 442 4.48 -5.73 10.76
C PHE A 442 5.50 -6.85 10.92
N ILE A 443 6.73 -6.50 11.24
CA ILE A 443 7.89 -7.39 11.30
C ILE A 443 8.58 -7.16 12.66
N ARG A 444 8.68 -8.18 13.53
CA ARG A 444 9.48 -8.09 14.76
C ARG A 444 10.83 -8.77 14.58
N GLU A 445 11.92 -8.08 14.89
CA GLU A 445 13.24 -8.70 15.04
C GLU A 445 13.33 -9.43 16.39
N THR A 446 13.61 -10.74 16.36
CA THR A 446 13.87 -11.55 17.55
C THR A 446 15.39 -11.67 17.79
N PRO A 447 15.87 -11.49 19.03
CA PRO A 447 17.24 -11.78 19.39
C PRO A 447 17.47 -13.30 19.27
N VAL A 448 18.68 -13.65 18.85
CA VAL A 448 19.17 -15.04 18.75
C VAL A 448 19.46 -15.59 20.13
#